data_AF-A0A0F7S0N1-F1
#
_entry.id   AF-A0A0F7S0N1-F1
#
_cell.length_a   1.000
_cell.length_b   1.000
_cell.length_c   1.000
_cell.angle_alpha   90.00
_cell.angle_beta   90.00
_cell.angle_gamma   90.00
#
_symmetry.space_group_name_H-M   'P 1'
#
loop_
_entity.id
_entity.type
_entity.pdbx_description
1 polymer ?
#
loop_
_entity_poly.entity_id
_entity_poly.type
_entity_poly.pdbx_seq_one_letter_code
_entity_poly.pdbx_strand_id
1 'polypeptide(L)'
;MEYVIRADAACTDGVVHKVAVKQGGVVNASDVLFVMDTSHKQDASTGSSSPTATVNPTEDPSIARPELQELQTRRHFLADAGRATSVAKRHARGYRTVRENLSMLLDPDSFLEYGDLALAAQKQRYTPTDLISKTGGDGIVTCFGRVDGHTIGLIMGDYMVLAGTQGPGDTDYPVGSGLQTPSFALMGQVRARGIPVVGVANGYVFAGNAALLGMCDVVVATRGGNSKLAGGGKGTMGKTSIGMGGKAMIEAGGLGVVESDDIGPTNVHAETGGVDIVVEHEDSAALMPSSPTTQPSPLGGAIDINAALKATRLLKLLTRTRATHLISLCDTPGFMVGPEFERTSTAGGSFRTFGEWFTAVAEFTQSGGRVAGLPAGSLGPMSLEGAVQLSTKKQLAKIESEQERKEVAEKAVEELYKGGRAINVAASMAEIDTVLDPAETREWLGKVVGDVLGTRRAMFRVRRDREGGSRL
;
A
#
# COMPACT_ATOMS: atom_id res chain seq x y z
N MET A 1 -37.74 -74.09 2.27
CA MET A 1 -36.31 -74.42 2.15
C MET A 1 -35.58 -73.08 2.15
N GLU A 2 -34.66 -72.86 3.09
CA GLU A 2 -33.93 -71.59 3.20
C GLU A 2 -32.54 -71.75 2.59
N TYR A 3 -32.12 -70.77 1.81
CA TYR A 3 -30.79 -70.72 1.22
C TYR A 3 -29.96 -69.68 1.99
N VAL A 4 -28.88 -70.14 2.65
CA VAL A 4 -27.96 -69.25 3.37
C VAL A 4 -26.78 -68.95 2.46
N ILE A 5 -26.66 -67.69 2.03
CA ILE A 5 -25.50 -67.19 1.29
C ILE A 5 -24.44 -66.78 2.31
N ARG A 6 -23.28 -67.42 2.26
CA ARG A 6 -22.13 -67.15 3.12
C ARG A 6 -21.04 -66.47 2.31
N ALA A 7 -20.21 -65.68 2.97
CA ALA A 7 -18.96 -65.22 2.37
C ALA A 7 -18.12 -66.45 1.97
N ASP A 8 -17.43 -66.34 0.83
CA ASP A 8 -16.49 -67.36 0.38
C ASP A 8 -15.40 -67.58 1.45
N ALA A 9 -14.99 -68.84 1.65
CA ALA A 9 -13.91 -69.19 2.58
C ALA A 9 -12.58 -68.50 2.22
N ALA A 10 -12.42 -68.03 0.98
CA ALA A 10 -11.29 -67.20 0.55
C ALA A 10 -11.37 -65.72 0.98
N CYS A 11 -12.45 -65.29 1.63
CA CYS A 11 -12.72 -63.94 2.12
C CYS A 11 -13.13 -63.98 3.60
N THR A 12 -12.22 -64.37 4.49
CA THR A 12 -12.49 -64.47 5.93
C THR A 12 -12.65 -63.11 6.63
N ASP A 13 -12.17 -62.03 6.01
CA ASP A 13 -11.93 -60.74 6.69
C ASP A 13 -12.62 -59.53 6.00
N GLY A 14 -13.61 -59.76 5.14
CA GLY A 14 -14.26 -58.69 4.35
C GLY A 14 -15.22 -57.81 5.18
N VAL A 15 -15.25 -56.50 4.89
CA VAL A 15 -16.17 -55.54 5.52
C VAL A 15 -17.33 -55.22 4.57
N VAL A 16 -18.56 -55.39 5.04
CA VAL A 16 -19.76 -55.03 4.26
C VAL A 16 -19.91 -53.51 4.24
N HIS A 17 -19.66 -52.91 3.07
CA HIS A 17 -19.80 -51.46 2.86
C HIS A 17 -21.26 -51.03 2.69
N LYS A 18 -22.07 -51.89 2.07
CA LYS A 18 -23.47 -51.57 1.77
C LYS A 18 -24.31 -52.85 1.72
N VAL A 19 -25.42 -52.86 2.44
CA VAL A 19 -26.48 -53.87 2.24
C VAL A 19 -27.51 -53.25 1.30
N ALA A 20 -27.74 -53.89 0.14
CA ALA A 20 -28.59 -53.37 -0.92
C ALA A 20 -30.04 -53.89 -0.84
N VAL A 21 -30.33 -54.79 0.11
CA VAL A 21 -31.64 -55.40 0.32
C VAL A 21 -32.17 -55.15 1.73
N LYS A 22 -33.49 -55.35 1.91
CA LYS A 22 -34.17 -55.22 3.21
C LYS A 22 -34.74 -56.57 3.63
N GLN A 23 -34.72 -56.85 4.94
CA GLN A 23 -35.32 -58.06 5.49
C GLN A 23 -36.82 -58.12 5.13
N GLY A 24 -37.27 -59.28 4.63
CA GLY A 24 -38.64 -59.47 4.14
C GLY A 24 -38.90 -58.97 2.70
N GLY A 25 -37.90 -58.37 2.05
CA GLY A 25 -37.98 -57.99 0.64
C GLY A 25 -37.89 -59.19 -0.32
N VAL A 26 -38.50 -59.06 -1.50
CA VAL A 26 -38.36 -60.04 -2.59
C VAL A 26 -37.07 -59.75 -3.34
N VAL A 27 -36.28 -60.79 -3.62
CA VAL A 27 -35.06 -60.73 -4.42
C VAL A 27 -35.14 -61.79 -5.53
N ASN A 28 -34.55 -61.49 -6.68
CA ASN A 28 -34.44 -62.40 -7.82
C ASN A 28 -33.03 -62.99 -7.92
N ALA A 29 -32.89 -64.02 -8.74
CA ALA A 29 -31.58 -64.53 -9.11
C ALA A 29 -30.75 -63.41 -9.78
N SER A 30 -29.50 -63.26 -9.34
CA SER A 30 -28.54 -62.22 -9.76
C SER A 30 -28.72 -60.82 -9.16
N ASP A 31 -29.69 -60.62 -8.25
CA ASP A 31 -29.76 -59.36 -7.51
C ASP A 31 -28.55 -59.19 -6.57
N VAL A 32 -28.01 -57.97 -6.53
CA VAL A 32 -26.92 -57.63 -5.60
C VAL A 32 -27.50 -57.50 -4.19
N LEU A 33 -27.09 -58.38 -3.28
CA LEU A 33 -27.58 -58.38 -1.90
C LEU A 33 -26.79 -57.42 -1.00
N PHE A 34 -25.47 -57.41 -1.16
CA PHE A 34 -24.57 -56.52 -0.45
C PHE A 34 -23.28 -56.31 -1.25
N VAL A 35 -22.60 -55.20 -0.97
CA VAL A 35 -21.27 -54.89 -1.48
C VAL A 35 -20.29 -55.00 -0.32
N MET A 36 -19.26 -55.80 -0.51
CA MET A 36 -18.22 -56.06 0.48
C MET A 36 -16.86 -55.69 -0.12
N ASP A 37 -16.00 -55.09 0.69
CA ASP A 37 -14.60 -54.90 0.34
C ASP A 37 -13.79 -56.10 0.85
N THR A 38 -13.05 -56.73 -0.07
CA THR A 38 -12.23 -57.93 0.16
C THR A 38 -10.74 -57.64 0.04
N SER A 39 -10.33 -56.37 -0.01
CA SER A 39 -8.96 -55.94 -0.30
C SER A 39 -7.92 -56.25 0.81
N HIS A 40 -8.30 -56.84 1.94
CA HIS A 40 -7.37 -57.35 2.95
C HIS A 40 -6.79 -58.73 2.59
N LYS A 41 -6.18 -58.87 1.41
CA LYS A 41 -5.33 -60.04 1.08
C LYS A 41 -3.87 -59.62 1.07
N GLN A 42 -3.09 -60.10 2.05
CA GLN A 42 -1.63 -60.19 1.90
C GLN A 42 -1.31 -61.17 0.76
N ASP A 43 -0.46 -60.73 -0.16
CA ASP A 43 -0.16 -61.36 -1.44
C ASP A 43 0.36 -62.81 -1.37
N ALA A 44 -0.08 -63.63 -2.33
CA ALA A 44 0.73 -64.71 -2.92
C ALA A 44 0.32 -65.03 -4.37
N SER A 45 0.98 -64.33 -5.31
CA SER A 45 1.51 -64.73 -6.62
C SER A 45 0.64 -65.26 -7.80
N THR A 46 1.03 -64.79 -9.01
CA THR A 46 0.95 -65.36 -10.39
C THR A 46 -0.11 -64.88 -11.42
N GLY A 47 0.27 -63.91 -12.28
CA GLY A 47 0.36 -64.00 -13.77
C GLY A 47 -0.86 -63.81 -14.73
N SER A 48 -0.87 -62.67 -15.48
CA SER A 48 -1.38 -62.41 -16.87
C SER A 48 -2.92 -62.34 -17.11
N SER A 49 -3.62 -61.37 -17.75
CA SER A 49 -3.31 -60.23 -18.66
C SER A 49 -4.49 -59.21 -18.81
N SER A 50 -4.19 -57.90 -18.90
CA SER A 50 -4.87 -56.72 -19.54
C SER A 50 -6.28 -56.22 -19.13
N PRO A 51 -6.59 -54.90 -19.27
CA PRO A 51 -6.12 -53.76 -18.48
C PRO A 51 -7.31 -53.10 -17.76
N THR A 52 -7.34 -53.11 -16.43
CA THR A 52 -8.24 -52.23 -15.66
C THR A 52 -7.39 -51.61 -14.58
N ALA A 53 -7.39 -50.27 -14.57
CA ALA A 53 -6.49 -49.43 -13.79
C ALA A 53 -6.25 -50.02 -12.39
N THR A 54 -5.01 -50.47 -12.17
CA THR A 54 -4.47 -50.78 -10.87
C THR A 54 -4.72 -49.58 -9.97
N VAL A 55 -5.66 -49.71 -9.04
CA VAL A 55 -5.63 -48.90 -7.82
C VAL A 55 -4.42 -49.41 -7.06
N ASN A 56 -3.28 -48.75 -7.29
CA ASN A 56 -2.07 -48.98 -6.52
C ASN A 56 -2.42 -48.88 -5.03
N PRO A 57 -1.84 -49.74 -4.18
CA PRO A 57 -2.05 -49.69 -2.74
C PRO A 57 -1.81 -48.26 -2.28
N THR A 58 -2.79 -47.72 -1.55
CA THR A 58 -2.75 -46.44 -0.85
C THR A 58 -1.33 -46.16 -0.37
N GLU A 59 -0.67 -45.21 -1.03
CA GLU A 59 0.68 -44.79 -0.70
C GLU A 59 0.72 -44.36 0.77
N ASP A 60 1.73 -44.81 1.51
CA ASP A 60 1.95 -44.41 2.89
C ASP A 60 2.03 -42.87 2.96
N PRO A 61 1.08 -42.18 3.63
CA PRO A 61 1.06 -40.73 3.69
C PRO A 61 2.27 -40.14 4.44
N SER A 62 3.05 -40.96 5.16
CA SER A 62 4.31 -40.54 5.78
C SER A 62 5.48 -40.48 4.80
N ILE A 63 5.37 -41.13 3.63
CA ILE A 63 6.39 -41.11 2.59
C ILE A 63 6.01 -40.06 1.55
N ALA A 64 6.75 -38.95 1.53
CA ALA A 64 6.54 -37.90 0.55
C ALA A 64 6.80 -38.43 -0.88
N ARG A 65 5.81 -38.26 -1.76
CA ARG A 65 5.94 -38.59 -3.19
C ARG A 65 7.09 -37.81 -3.85
N PRO A 66 7.74 -38.34 -4.89
CA PRO A 66 8.82 -37.65 -5.60
C PRO A 66 8.45 -36.22 -6.05
N GLU A 67 7.23 -35.99 -6.52
CA GLU A 67 6.75 -34.69 -6.97
C GLU A 67 6.59 -33.69 -5.80
N LEU A 68 6.18 -34.19 -4.63
CA LEU A 68 6.10 -33.39 -3.40
C LEU A 68 7.51 -33.02 -2.91
N GLN A 69 8.46 -33.96 -2.99
CA GLN A 69 9.87 -33.69 -2.66
C GLN A 69 10.47 -32.65 -3.61
N GLU A 70 10.17 -32.73 -4.91
CA GLU A 70 10.61 -31.73 -5.89
C GLU A 70 10.01 -30.35 -5.56
N LEU A 71 8.70 -30.27 -5.29
CA LEU A 71 8.04 -29.02 -4.89
C LEU A 71 8.67 -28.41 -3.63
N GLN A 72 8.90 -29.22 -2.60
CA GLN A 72 9.55 -28.79 -1.35
C GLN A 72 10.98 -28.30 -1.61
N THR A 73 11.72 -28.97 -2.49
CA THR A 73 13.07 -28.57 -2.90
C THR A 73 13.05 -27.21 -3.61
N ARG A 74 12.11 -26.98 -4.52
CA ARG A 74 11.96 -25.68 -5.20
C ARG A 74 11.60 -24.57 -4.21
N ARG A 75 10.67 -24.83 -3.28
CA ARG A 75 10.29 -23.87 -2.23
C ARG A 75 11.41 -23.59 -1.24
N HIS A 76 12.30 -24.54 -1.00
CA HIS A 76 13.48 -24.32 -0.16
C HIS A 76 14.36 -23.20 -0.71
N PHE A 77 14.54 -23.09 -2.04
CA PHE A 77 15.28 -21.99 -2.66
C PHE A 77 14.60 -20.61 -2.57
N LEU A 78 13.31 -20.56 -2.21
CA LEU A 78 12.59 -19.31 -1.94
C LEU A 78 12.70 -18.88 -0.48
N ALA A 79 12.83 -19.86 0.42
CA ALA A 79 12.99 -19.62 1.84
C ALA A 79 14.36 -19.00 2.13
N ASP A 80 14.44 -18.20 3.19
CA ASP A 80 15.70 -17.58 3.61
C ASP A 80 16.75 -18.63 4.01
N ALA A 81 16.30 -19.76 4.58
CA ALA A 81 17.14 -20.90 4.91
C ALA A 81 17.90 -21.46 3.70
N GLY A 82 17.29 -21.48 2.51
CA GLY A 82 17.94 -21.93 1.27
C GLY A 82 18.82 -20.88 0.59
N ARG A 83 18.94 -19.67 1.17
CA ARG A 83 19.62 -18.52 0.56
C ARG A 83 20.59 -17.81 1.53
N ALA A 84 21.14 -18.54 2.49
CA ALA A 84 21.96 -17.99 3.58
C ALA A 84 23.03 -16.97 3.13
N THR A 85 23.73 -17.21 2.01
CA THR A 85 24.73 -16.28 1.47
C THR A 85 24.13 -14.94 1.03
N SER A 86 22.97 -14.95 0.38
CA SER A 86 22.26 -13.73 -0.05
C SER A 86 21.67 -12.99 1.15
N VAL A 87 21.13 -13.73 2.12
CA VAL A 87 20.62 -13.19 3.40
C VAL A 87 21.73 -12.46 4.15
N ALA A 88 22.90 -13.09 4.32
CA ALA A 88 24.05 -12.46 4.98
C ALA A 88 24.50 -11.17 4.28
N LYS A 89 24.53 -11.14 2.94
CA LYS A 89 24.85 -9.92 2.17
C LYS A 89 23.80 -8.82 2.36
N ARG A 90 22.53 -9.19 2.46
CA ARG A 90 21.41 -8.26 2.68
C ARG A 90 21.49 -7.65 4.08
N HIS A 91 21.65 -8.49 5.11
CA HIS A 91 21.81 -8.09 6.52
C HIS A 91 23.07 -7.23 6.74
N ALA A 92 24.18 -7.52 6.06
CA ALA A 92 25.42 -6.73 6.17
C ALA A 92 25.23 -5.26 5.74
N ARG A 93 24.23 -4.97 4.89
CA ARG A 93 23.84 -3.59 4.51
C ARG A 93 22.75 -3.00 5.41
N GLY A 94 22.32 -3.73 6.43
CA GLY A 94 21.30 -3.33 7.40
C GLY A 94 19.86 -3.56 6.94
N TYR A 95 19.64 -4.33 5.88
CA TYR A 95 18.29 -4.54 5.37
C TYR A 95 17.75 -5.93 5.71
N ARG A 96 16.42 -6.03 5.87
CA ARG A 96 15.71 -7.30 5.94
C ARG A 96 15.56 -7.97 4.58
N THR A 97 15.23 -9.25 4.64
CA THR A 97 14.68 -10.01 3.52
C THR A 97 13.18 -9.68 3.35
N VAL A 98 12.63 -10.03 2.19
CA VAL A 98 11.18 -9.92 1.96
C VAL A 98 10.38 -10.82 2.92
N ARG A 99 10.92 -11.99 3.28
CA ARG A 99 10.28 -12.96 4.17
C ARG A 99 10.26 -12.48 5.61
N GLU A 100 11.35 -11.87 6.09
CA GLU A 100 11.41 -11.22 7.39
C GLU A 100 10.43 -10.05 7.49
N ASN A 101 10.32 -9.24 6.43
CA ASN A 101 9.34 -8.15 6.38
C ASN A 101 7.89 -8.66 6.42
N LEU A 102 7.58 -9.73 5.67
CA LEU A 102 6.25 -10.36 5.70
C LEU A 102 5.90 -10.90 7.08
N SER A 103 6.84 -11.59 7.74
CA SER A 103 6.64 -12.13 9.08
C SER A 103 6.48 -11.05 10.15
N MET A 104 7.06 -9.87 9.93
CA MET A 104 6.92 -8.72 10.84
C MET A 104 5.60 -7.98 10.61
N LEU A 105 5.14 -7.88 9.36
CA LEU A 105 3.97 -7.10 8.99
C LEU A 105 2.66 -7.86 9.19
N LEU A 106 2.62 -9.14 8.82
CA LEU A 106 1.39 -9.91 8.76
C LEU A 106 1.05 -10.59 10.09
N ASP A 107 -0.23 -10.66 10.39
CA ASP A 107 -0.77 -11.47 11.47
C ASP A 107 -0.36 -12.95 11.26
N PRO A 108 -0.09 -13.70 12.35
CA PRO A 108 0.21 -15.13 12.28
C PRO A 108 -0.84 -15.90 11.46
N ASP A 109 -0.38 -16.89 10.70
CA ASP A 109 -1.22 -17.79 9.89
C ASP A 109 -2.16 -17.09 8.89
N SER A 110 -1.80 -15.88 8.44
CA SER A 110 -2.59 -15.14 7.44
C SER A 110 -1.97 -15.12 6.04
N PHE A 111 -0.69 -15.45 5.92
CA PHE A 111 0.07 -15.36 4.68
C PHE A 111 -0.38 -16.36 3.62
N LEU A 112 -0.77 -15.86 2.45
CA LEU A 112 -1.16 -16.64 1.28
C LEU A 112 -0.44 -16.12 0.03
N GLU A 113 0.60 -16.82 -0.39
CA GLU A 113 1.44 -16.46 -1.53
C GLU A 113 0.89 -16.98 -2.86
N TYR A 114 1.07 -16.18 -3.92
CA TYR A 114 0.79 -16.53 -5.30
C TYR A 114 2.06 -16.35 -6.14
N GLY A 115 2.27 -17.27 -7.09
CA GLY A 115 3.38 -17.18 -8.04
C GLY A 115 4.75 -17.54 -7.44
N ASP A 116 4.80 -18.24 -6.31
CA ASP A 116 6.03 -18.69 -5.65
C ASP A 116 6.97 -19.46 -6.60
N LEU A 117 6.41 -20.25 -7.53
CA LEU A 117 7.16 -21.02 -8.52
C LEU A 117 7.43 -20.30 -9.85
N ALA A 118 7.10 -19.00 -9.96
CA ALA A 118 7.42 -18.21 -11.14
C ALA A 118 8.95 -18.11 -11.34
N LEU A 119 9.39 -18.05 -12.59
CA LEU A 119 10.80 -17.99 -12.97
C LEU A 119 11.01 -16.86 -13.98
N ALA A 120 12.20 -16.26 -13.96
CA ALA A 120 12.55 -15.23 -14.93
C ALA A 120 12.54 -15.76 -16.37
N ALA A 121 12.15 -14.92 -17.32
CA ALA A 121 12.16 -15.22 -18.75
C ALA A 121 13.59 -15.21 -19.35
N GLN A 122 14.49 -16.02 -18.79
CA GLN A 122 15.92 -16.09 -19.15
C GLN A 122 16.36 -17.51 -19.53
N LYS A 123 15.44 -18.30 -20.11
CA LYS A 123 15.68 -19.70 -20.55
C LYS A 123 16.82 -19.84 -21.55
N GLN A 124 17.16 -18.78 -22.29
CA GLN A 124 18.30 -18.77 -23.22
C GLN A 124 19.66 -18.57 -22.51
N ARG A 125 19.65 -18.05 -21.28
CA ARG A 125 20.85 -17.63 -20.55
C ARG A 125 21.23 -18.60 -19.43
N TYR A 126 20.26 -19.32 -18.88
CA TYR A 126 20.45 -20.25 -17.76
C TYR A 126 19.92 -21.65 -18.05
N THR A 127 20.54 -22.64 -17.42
CA THR A 127 19.99 -24.00 -17.37
C THR A 127 18.69 -24.03 -16.54
N PRO A 128 17.79 -25.01 -16.72
CA PRO A 128 16.58 -25.11 -15.91
C PRO A 128 16.85 -25.13 -14.39
N THR A 129 17.89 -25.84 -13.95
CA THR A 129 18.30 -25.91 -12.54
C THR A 129 18.82 -24.57 -12.01
N ASP A 130 19.62 -23.85 -12.81
CA ASP A 130 20.08 -22.51 -12.46
C ASP A 130 18.91 -21.52 -12.39
N LEU A 131 17.95 -21.62 -13.31
CA LEU A 131 16.79 -20.75 -13.34
C LEU A 131 15.94 -20.93 -12.08
N ILE A 132 15.67 -22.17 -11.69
CA ILE A 132 14.92 -22.50 -10.47
C ILE A 132 15.63 -21.97 -9.23
N SER A 133 16.93 -22.24 -9.10
CA SER A 133 17.68 -21.89 -7.89
C SER A 133 18.00 -20.39 -7.76
N LYS A 134 18.13 -19.66 -8.87
CA LYS A 134 18.54 -18.25 -8.88
C LYS A 134 17.39 -17.26 -9.08
N THR A 135 16.29 -17.69 -9.69
CA THR A 135 15.20 -16.80 -10.13
C THR A 135 13.83 -17.23 -9.64
N GLY A 136 13.76 -18.11 -8.63
CA GLY A 136 12.50 -18.49 -8.00
C GLY A 136 11.71 -17.26 -7.50
N GLY A 137 10.42 -17.25 -7.80
CA GLY A 137 9.50 -16.14 -7.54
C GLY A 137 9.71 -14.92 -8.44
N ASP A 138 10.59 -14.99 -9.44
CA ASP A 138 10.94 -13.91 -10.38
C ASP A 138 11.23 -12.55 -9.70
N GLY A 139 11.76 -12.59 -8.47
CA GLY A 139 12.08 -11.41 -7.68
C GLY A 139 10.88 -10.56 -7.23
N ILE A 140 9.65 -11.05 -7.37
CA ILE A 140 8.44 -10.37 -6.90
C ILE A 140 7.59 -11.33 -6.08
N VAL A 141 7.39 -11.02 -4.80
CA VAL A 141 6.44 -11.74 -3.96
C VAL A 141 5.07 -11.09 -4.07
N THR A 142 4.07 -11.86 -4.49
CA THR A 142 2.66 -11.44 -4.48
C THR A 142 1.88 -12.28 -3.48
N CYS A 143 1.14 -11.64 -2.58
CA CYS A 143 0.42 -12.37 -1.54
C CYS A 143 -0.79 -11.62 -1.00
N PHE A 144 -1.63 -12.36 -0.31
CA PHE A 144 -2.62 -11.83 0.61
C PHE A 144 -2.21 -12.13 2.05
N GLY A 145 -2.66 -11.30 2.98
CA GLY A 145 -2.45 -11.48 4.41
C GLY A 145 -3.43 -10.66 5.23
N ARG A 146 -3.27 -10.67 6.55
CA ARG A 146 -3.99 -9.78 7.46
C ARG A 146 -3.00 -8.91 8.24
N VAL A 147 -3.39 -7.67 8.53
CA VAL A 147 -2.71 -6.77 9.48
C VAL A 147 -3.77 -6.23 10.42
N ASP A 148 -3.63 -6.48 11.71
CA ASP A 148 -4.65 -6.14 12.72
C ASP A 148 -6.05 -6.65 12.32
N GLY A 149 -6.11 -7.88 11.80
CA GLY A 149 -7.35 -8.51 11.31
C GLY A 149 -7.86 -8.02 9.96
N HIS A 150 -7.26 -6.99 9.35
CA HIS A 150 -7.70 -6.45 8.06
C HIS A 150 -7.00 -7.14 6.89
N THR A 151 -7.77 -7.70 5.96
CA THR A 151 -7.22 -8.30 4.75
C THR A 151 -6.51 -7.27 3.88
N ILE A 152 -5.26 -7.54 3.52
CA ILE A 152 -4.46 -6.74 2.60
C ILE A 152 -3.90 -7.59 1.46
N GLY A 153 -3.73 -6.98 0.29
CA GLY A 153 -2.94 -7.54 -0.81
C GLY A 153 -1.58 -6.84 -0.85
N LEU A 154 -0.52 -7.60 -1.09
CA LEU A 154 0.86 -7.15 -1.07
C LEU A 154 1.59 -7.55 -2.34
N ILE A 155 2.40 -6.62 -2.85
CA ILE A 155 3.39 -6.86 -3.91
C ILE A 155 4.70 -6.33 -3.38
N MET A 156 5.71 -7.19 -3.23
CA MET A 156 7.00 -6.84 -2.64
C MET A 156 8.15 -7.32 -3.52
N GLY A 157 9.10 -6.44 -3.82
CA GLY A 157 10.31 -6.82 -4.55
C GLY A 157 11.29 -7.57 -3.65
N ASP A 158 11.73 -8.75 -4.07
CA ASP A 158 12.82 -9.47 -3.44
C ASP A 158 14.16 -9.07 -4.07
N TYR A 159 14.87 -8.16 -3.41
CA TYR A 159 16.16 -7.66 -3.88
C TYR A 159 17.23 -8.75 -4.03
N MET A 160 17.08 -9.91 -3.37
CA MET A 160 18.04 -11.01 -3.49
C MET A 160 17.92 -11.76 -4.82
N VAL A 161 16.85 -11.54 -5.57
CA VAL A 161 16.61 -12.13 -6.90
C VAL A 161 16.63 -11.02 -7.94
N LEU A 162 17.70 -10.97 -8.75
CA LEU A 162 17.87 -9.97 -9.81
C LEU A 162 17.60 -8.52 -9.35
N ALA A 163 18.02 -8.16 -8.13
CA ALA A 163 17.77 -6.83 -7.53
C ALA A 163 16.28 -6.44 -7.40
N GLY A 164 15.36 -7.41 -7.44
CA GLY A 164 13.92 -7.18 -7.38
C GLY A 164 13.39 -6.37 -8.58
N THR A 165 14.09 -6.42 -9.72
CA THR A 165 13.67 -5.71 -10.93
C THR A 165 12.47 -6.39 -11.58
N GLN A 166 11.57 -5.59 -12.16
CA GLN A 166 10.51 -6.11 -13.03
C GLN A 166 11.10 -6.55 -14.37
N GLY A 167 10.93 -7.82 -14.72
CA GLY A 167 11.20 -8.36 -16.04
C GLY A 167 9.91 -8.62 -16.82
N PRO A 168 9.96 -8.70 -18.16
CA PRO A 168 8.85 -9.26 -18.93
C PRO A 168 8.71 -10.75 -18.62
N GLY A 169 7.47 -11.23 -18.48
CA GLY A 169 7.17 -12.66 -18.41
C GLY A 169 7.37 -13.35 -19.76
N ASP A 170 7.41 -14.69 -19.75
CA ASP A 170 7.56 -15.50 -20.97
C ASP A 170 6.47 -15.25 -22.03
N THR A 171 5.31 -14.74 -21.61
CA THR A 171 4.16 -14.41 -22.47
C THR A 171 4.04 -12.92 -22.80
N ASP A 172 4.88 -12.08 -22.19
CA ASP A 172 4.85 -10.64 -22.44
C ASP A 172 5.52 -10.34 -23.78
N TYR A 173 4.72 -9.83 -24.72
CA TYR A 173 5.25 -9.32 -25.98
C TYR A 173 5.82 -7.92 -25.76
N PRO A 174 6.99 -7.59 -26.35
CA PRO A 174 7.51 -6.23 -26.34
C PRO A 174 6.58 -5.32 -27.14
N VAL A 175 5.57 -4.74 -26.49
CA VAL A 175 4.78 -3.64 -27.03
C VAL A 175 5.58 -2.34 -26.84
N GLY A 176 5.69 -1.56 -27.92
CA GLY A 176 6.68 -0.47 -28.05
C GLY A 176 6.72 0.56 -26.91
N SER A 177 5.60 0.84 -26.22
CA SER A 177 5.56 1.79 -25.11
C SER A 177 5.53 1.14 -23.72
N GLY A 178 5.31 -0.17 -23.59
CA GLY A 178 5.17 -0.86 -22.30
C GLY A 178 3.97 -0.43 -21.43
N LEU A 179 3.15 0.54 -21.86
CA LEU A 179 2.06 1.13 -21.07
C LEU A 179 0.85 0.20 -20.87
N GLN A 180 0.72 -0.85 -21.69
CA GLN A 180 -0.30 -1.89 -21.57
C GLN A 180 0.21 -3.13 -20.82
N THR A 181 1.11 -2.96 -19.85
CA THR A 181 1.45 -4.07 -18.94
C THR A 181 0.28 -4.30 -17.96
N PRO A 182 -0.14 -5.56 -17.74
CA PRO A 182 -1.25 -5.88 -16.84
C PRO A 182 -1.09 -5.27 -15.44
N SER A 183 0.13 -5.17 -14.91
CA SER A 183 0.41 -4.62 -13.58
C SER A 183 -0.07 -3.17 -13.40
N PHE A 184 0.24 -2.27 -14.33
CA PHE A 184 -0.20 -0.87 -14.25
C PHE A 184 -1.72 -0.74 -14.46
N ALA A 185 -2.28 -1.54 -15.39
CA ALA A 185 -3.72 -1.56 -15.63
C ALA A 185 -4.50 -2.04 -14.39
N LEU A 186 -4.03 -3.13 -13.75
CA LEU A 186 -4.62 -3.68 -12.53
C LEU A 186 -4.48 -2.72 -11.35
N MET A 187 -3.32 -2.09 -11.16
CA MET A 187 -3.14 -1.04 -10.15
C MET A 187 -4.12 0.14 -10.38
N GLY A 188 -4.29 0.54 -11.64
CA GLY A 188 -5.30 1.53 -12.04
C GLY A 188 -6.71 1.11 -11.63
N GLN A 189 -7.09 -0.15 -11.86
CA GLN A 189 -8.40 -0.69 -11.46
C GLN A 189 -8.58 -0.76 -9.93
N VAL A 190 -7.56 -1.16 -9.18
CA VAL A 190 -7.57 -1.17 -7.70
C VAL A 190 -7.89 0.24 -7.18
N ARG A 191 -7.17 1.25 -7.67
CA ARG A 191 -7.39 2.64 -7.29
C ARG A 191 -8.77 3.15 -7.73
N ALA A 192 -9.20 2.82 -8.94
CA ALA A 192 -10.52 3.20 -9.45
C ALA A 192 -11.68 2.64 -8.61
N ARG A 193 -11.48 1.49 -7.93
CA ARG A 193 -12.44 0.92 -6.97
C ARG A 193 -12.42 1.60 -5.60
N GLY A 194 -11.57 2.60 -5.39
CA GLY A 194 -11.46 3.33 -4.13
C GLY A 194 -10.67 2.60 -3.05
N ILE A 195 -9.91 1.56 -3.40
CA ILE A 195 -9.03 0.86 -2.47
C ILE A 195 -7.79 1.74 -2.24
N PRO A 196 -7.43 2.06 -0.99
CA PRO A 196 -6.20 2.81 -0.70
C PRO A 196 -4.97 1.94 -0.96
N VAL A 197 -3.93 2.53 -1.54
CA VAL A 197 -2.66 1.86 -1.82
C VAL A 197 -1.53 2.58 -1.11
N VAL A 198 -0.77 1.85 -0.31
CA VAL A 198 0.41 2.35 0.40
C VAL A 198 1.65 1.76 -0.24
N GLY A 199 2.59 2.62 -0.63
CA GLY A 199 3.88 2.23 -1.17
C GLY A 199 4.98 2.40 -0.13
N VAL A 200 5.84 1.39 0.03
CA VAL A 200 7.00 1.46 0.92
C VAL A 200 8.27 1.27 0.11
N ALA A 201 9.14 2.28 0.13
CA ALA A 201 10.43 2.27 -0.55
C ALA A 201 11.57 2.01 0.44
N ASN A 202 12.37 0.99 0.15
CA ASN A 202 13.58 0.69 0.90
C ASN A 202 14.68 0.19 -0.04
N GLY A 203 15.86 0.81 0.02
CA GLY A 203 16.94 0.54 -0.93
C GLY A 203 16.72 1.21 -2.29
N TYR A 204 17.18 0.56 -3.36
CA TYR A 204 17.10 1.13 -4.71
C TYR A 204 15.77 0.78 -5.37
N VAL A 205 14.95 1.81 -5.62
CA VAL A 205 13.64 1.69 -6.26
C VAL A 205 13.69 2.44 -7.58
N PHE A 206 13.99 1.72 -8.66
CA PHE A 206 14.15 2.30 -9.98
C PHE A 206 13.15 1.80 -11.02
N ALA A 207 12.97 2.56 -12.09
CA ALA A 207 12.19 2.20 -13.27
C ALA A 207 10.76 1.77 -12.94
N GLY A 208 10.32 0.57 -13.34
CA GLY A 208 8.95 0.09 -13.13
C GLY A 208 8.51 0.06 -11.66
N ASN A 209 9.44 -0.23 -10.73
CA ASN A 209 9.14 -0.17 -9.29
C ASN A 209 8.90 1.27 -8.82
N ALA A 210 9.68 2.24 -9.32
CA ALA A 210 9.46 3.66 -9.04
C ALA A 210 8.14 4.14 -9.63
N ALA A 211 7.77 3.67 -10.82
CA ALA A 211 6.48 3.97 -11.44
C ALA A 211 5.30 3.44 -10.60
N LEU A 212 5.36 2.17 -10.14
CA LEU A 212 4.34 1.62 -9.24
C LEU A 212 4.29 2.36 -7.89
N LEU A 213 5.44 2.70 -7.32
CA LEU A 213 5.51 3.50 -6.09
C LEU A 213 4.83 4.85 -6.28
N GLY A 214 5.08 5.53 -7.40
CA GLY A 214 4.46 6.82 -7.74
C GLY A 214 2.94 6.74 -7.99
N MET A 215 2.38 5.55 -8.20
CA MET A 215 0.92 5.34 -8.26
C MET A 215 0.27 5.20 -6.88
N CYS A 216 1.05 4.96 -5.82
CA CYS A 216 0.53 4.79 -4.47
C CYS A 216 -0.02 6.10 -3.92
N ASP A 217 -1.00 6.01 -3.02
CA ASP A 217 -1.64 7.20 -2.46
C ASP A 217 -0.84 7.81 -1.32
N VAL A 218 -0.20 6.94 -0.53
CA VAL A 218 0.75 7.29 0.52
C VAL A 218 2.06 6.57 0.22
N VAL A 219 3.15 7.32 0.22
CA VAL A 219 4.51 6.81 -0.01
C VAL A 219 5.33 6.97 1.27
N VAL A 220 5.77 5.85 1.80
CA VAL A 220 6.72 5.75 2.91
C VAL A 220 8.09 5.42 2.32
N ALA A 221 9.15 6.09 2.76
CA ALA A 221 10.50 5.71 2.40
C ALA A 221 11.40 5.60 3.64
N THR A 222 12.25 4.58 3.68
CA THR A 222 13.29 4.47 4.70
C THR A 222 14.48 5.38 4.36
N ARG A 223 15.26 5.84 5.33
CA ARG A 223 16.56 6.46 5.05
C ARG A 223 17.57 5.42 4.55
N GLY A 224 17.44 4.18 5.02
CA GLY A 224 18.29 3.08 4.58
C GLY A 224 18.26 1.88 5.52
N GLY A 225 19.40 1.19 5.61
CA GLY A 225 19.59 0.01 6.44
C GLY A 225 19.69 0.32 7.94
N ASN A 226 19.22 -0.62 8.76
CA ASN A 226 19.32 -0.65 10.20
C ASN A 226 20.73 -1.09 10.64
N SER A 227 21.43 -0.23 11.41
CA SER A 227 22.78 -0.49 11.89
C SER A 227 22.89 -1.67 12.86
N LYS A 228 21.83 -1.96 13.63
CA LYS A 228 21.77 -3.12 14.54
C LYS A 228 21.75 -4.42 13.75
N LEU A 229 20.98 -4.46 12.66
CA LEU A 229 20.91 -5.60 11.75
C LEU A 229 22.25 -5.80 11.02
N ALA A 230 22.95 -4.71 10.69
CA ALA A 230 24.28 -4.72 10.07
C ALA A 230 25.44 -5.06 11.03
N GLY A 231 25.18 -5.51 12.27
CA GLY A 231 26.24 -5.87 13.21
C GLY A 231 27.01 -4.67 13.80
N GLY A 232 26.36 -3.52 13.97
CA GLY A 232 26.91 -2.37 14.70
C GLY A 232 27.68 -1.35 13.85
N GLY A 233 27.38 -1.25 12.54
CA GLY A 233 27.81 -0.13 11.70
C GLY A 233 29.25 -0.17 11.17
N LYS A 234 29.93 -1.32 11.19
CA LYS A 234 31.31 -1.46 10.70
C LYS A 234 31.46 -1.49 9.16
N GLY A 235 30.35 -1.51 8.40
CA GLY A 235 30.34 -1.52 6.94
C GLY A 235 29.49 -0.41 6.33
N THR A 236 29.56 -0.24 5.00
CA THR A 236 28.77 0.76 4.26
C THR A 236 27.28 0.43 4.39
N MET A 237 26.55 1.28 5.11
CA MET A 237 25.11 1.12 5.29
C MET A 237 24.39 1.26 3.96
N GLY A 238 23.36 0.46 3.75
CA GLY A 238 22.46 0.66 2.63
C GLY A 238 21.74 2.00 2.74
N LYS A 239 21.54 2.68 1.61
CA LYS A 239 20.72 3.89 1.50
C LYS A 239 19.51 3.63 0.60
N THR A 240 18.47 4.44 0.75
CA THR A 240 17.31 4.40 -0.14
C THR A 240 17.42 5.50 -1.19
N SER A 241 17.20 5.12 -2.45
CA SER A 241 17.23 6.02 -3.60
C SER A 241 16.14 5.62 -4.60
N ILE A 242 15.38 6.60 -5.07
CA ILE A 242 14.17 6.41 -5.88
C ILE A 242 14.34 7.20 -7.18
N GLY A 243 14.09 6.58 -8.33
CA GLY A 243 14.21 7.27 -9.62
C GLY A 243 13.58 6.55 -10.79
N MET A 244 13.10 7.30 -11.78
CA MET A 244 12.52 6.71 -12.99
C MET A 244 13.55 5.97 -13.87
N GLY A 245 14.84 6.29 -13.70
CA GLY A 245 15.95 5.59 -14.34
C GLY A 245 17.03 5.26 -13.32
N GLY A 246 17.66 4.09 -13.45
CA GLY A 246 18.86 3.75 -12.70
C GLY A 246 20.13 4.28 -13.37
N LYS A 247 21.28 4.09 -12.70
CA LYS A 247 22.61 4.54 -13.17
C LYS A 247 22.88 4.23 -14.64
N ALA A 248 22.67 2.97 -15.05
CA ALA A 248 22.92 2.54 -16.42
C ALA A 248 22.06 3.28 -17.47
N MET A 249 20.83 3.65 -17.12
CA MET A 249 19.93 4.38 -18.01
C MET A 249 20.37 5.85 -18.15
N ILE A 250 20.82 6.46 -17.05
CA ILE A 250 21.33 7.84 -17.04
C ILE A 250 22.60 7.94 -17.90
N GLU A 251 23.51 6.99 -17.72
CA GLU A 251 24.75 6.90 -18.52
C GLU A 251 24.45 6.67 -20.00
N ALA A 252 23.57 5.70 -20.32
CA ALA A 252 23.18 5.41 -21.70
C ALA A 252 22.49 6.60 -22.38
N GLY A 253 21.79 7.45 -21.61
CA GLY A 253 21.19 8.69 -22.08
C GLY A 253 22.18 9.84 -22.29
N GLY A 254 23.47 9.65 -22.00
CA GLY A 254 24.49 10.69 -22.13
C GLY A 254 24.41 11.77 -21.05
N LEU A 255 23.76 11.51 -19.91
CA LEU A 255 23.55 12.47 -18.82
C LEU A 255 24.68 12.45 -17.78
N GLY A 256 25.79 11.77 -18.10
CA GLY A 256 26.93 11.60 -17.21
C GLY A 256 26.86 10.34 -16.36
N VAL A 257 27.84 10.20 -15.46
CA VAL A 257 27.99 9.07 -14.55
C VAL A 257 27.56 9.52 -13.16
N VAL A 258 26.62 8.79 -12.58
CA VAL A 258 26.08 9.06 -11.23
C VAL A 258 26.04 7.78 -10.41
N GLU A 259 26.25 7.88 -9.10
CA GLU A 259 26.10 6.73 -8.21
C GLU A 259 24.62 6.50 -7.86
N SER A 260 24.24 5.24 -7.62
CA SER A 260 22.83 4.88 -7.38
C SER A 260 22.25 5.60 -6.16
N ASP A 261 23.08 5.87 -5.15
CA ASP A 261 22.71 6.63 -3.95
C ASP A 261 22.30 8.07 -4.27
N ASP A 262 22.86 8.66 -5.34
CA ASP A 262 22.74 10.09 -5.64
C ASP A 262 21.65 10.39 -6.69
N ILE A 263 21.03 9.35 -7.26
CA ILE A 263 19.99 9.51 -8.30
C ILE A 263 18.74 10.20 -7.75
N GLY A 264 18.25 9.74 -6.60
CA GLY A 264 17.10 10.34 -5.94
C GLY A 264 17.04 9.98 -4.47
N PRO A 265 17.91 10.57 -3.64
CA PRO A 265 17.88 10.41 -2.20
C PRO A 265 16.50 10.72 -1.60
N THR A 266 16.13 10.05 -0.50
CA THR A 266 14.80 10.20 0.09
C THR A 266 14.49 11.60 0.61
N ASN A 267 15.49 12.38 1.03
CA ASN A 267 15.28 13.77 1.45
C ASN A 267 14.85 14.66 0.27
N VAL A 268 15.40 14.44 -0.92
CA VAL A 268 14.99 15.18 -2.14
C VAL A 268 13.52 14.93 -2.43
N HIS A 269 13.07 13.66 -2.35
CA HIS A 269 11.67 13.31 -2.57
C HIS A 269 10.75 13.76 -1.44
N ALA A 270 11.24 13.82 -0.20
CA ALA A 270 10.47 14.36 0.92
C ALA A 270 10.26 15.89 0.78
N GLU A 271 11.29 16.63 0.38
CA GLU A 271 11.23 18.08 0.16
C GLU A 271 10.36 18.45 -1.04
N THR A 272 10.36 17.62 -2.09
CA THR A 272 9.57 17.85 -3.31
C THR A 272 8.16 17.24 -3.26
N GLY A 273 7.80 16.53 -2.18
CA GLY A 273 6.48 15.93 -1.98
C GLY A 273 6.25 14.59 -2.68
N GLY A 274 7.30 13.97 -3.23
CA GLY A 274 7.29 12.61 -3.78
C GLY A 274 7.27 11.50 -2.73
N VAL A 275 7.72 11.79 -1.49
CA VAL A 275 7.62 10.90 -0.32
C VAL A 275 6.82 11.61 0.78
N ASP A 276 5.81 10.93 1.33
CA ASP A 276 4.95 11.47 2.39
C ASP A 276 5.59 11.36 3.77
N ILE A 277 6.20 10.20 4.03
CA ILE A 277 6.73 9.87 5.36
C ILE A 277 8.12 9.26 5.18
N VAL A 278 9.12 9.89 5.80
CA VAL A 278 10.47 9.35 5.90
C VAL A 278 10.64 8.71 7.27
N VAL A 279 11.08 7.46 7.28
CA VAL A 279 11.43 6.73 8.50
C VAL A 279 12.88 6.29 8.46
N GLU A 280 13.47 6.00 9.61
CA GLU A 280 14.89 5.63 9.67
C GLU A 280 15.18 4.29 8.96
N HIS A 281 14.40 3.26 9.28
CA HIS A 281 14.59 1.89 8.77
C HIS A 281 13.26 1.12 8.72
N GLU A 282 13.29 -0.12 8.20
CA GLU A 282 12.11 -0.95 7.92
C GLU A 282 11.22 -1.22 9.14
N ASP A 283 11.78 -1.33 10.36
CA ASP A 283 10.99 -1.49 11.60
C ASP A 283 9.99 -0.35 11.80
N SER A 284 10.46 0.88 11.60
CA SER A 284 9.68 2.09 11.79
C SER A 284 8.62 2.27 10.70
N ALA A 285 8.85 1.70 9.51
CA ALA A 285 7.86 1.68 8.43
C ALA A 285 6.68 0.76 8.77
N ALA A 286 6.96 -0.40 9.38
CA ALA A 286 5.95 -1.40 9.72
C ALA A 286 5.12 -1.03 10.96
N LEU A 287 5.72 -0.32 11.93
CA LEU A 287 5.14 -0.04 13.25
C LEU A 287 4.60 1.39 13.40
N MET A 288 4.42 2.15 12.31
CA MET A 288 4.17 3.60 12.37
C MET A 288 3.11 3.98 13.44
N PRO A 289 3.50 4.74 14.48
CA PRO A 289 2.53 5.27 15.43
C PRO A 289 1.66 6.34 14.76
N SER A 290 0.39 6.41 15.18
CA SER A 290 -0.70 7.19 14.59
C SER A 290 -0.59 8.73 14.72
N SER A 291 0.60 9.29 14.99
CA SER A 291 0.75 10.72 15.22
C SER A 291 1.52 11.40 14.08
N PRO A 292 0.84 12.12 13.16
CA PRO A 292 1.53 12.99 12.23
C PRO A 292 2.17 14.15 13.00
N THR A 293 3.47 14.38 12.79
CA THR A 293 4.14 15.61 13.23
C THR A 293 3.79 16.73 12.25
N THR A 294 3.12 17.77 12.74
CA THR A 294 2.88 19.00 11.99
C THR A 294 4.16 19.84 12.01
N GLN A 295 4.81 20.04 10.87
CA GLN A 295 5.88 21.03 10.76
C GLN A 295 5.26 22.40 10.42
N PRO A 296 5.66 23.48 11.12
CA PRO A 296 5.29 24.84 10.71
C PRO A 296 5.85 25.13 9.31
N SER A 297 5.07 25.78 8.45
CA SER A 297 5.55 26.23 7.15
C SER A 297 6.67 27.27 7.35
N PRO A 298 7.83 27.14 6.65
CA PRO A 298 8.90 28.14 6.71
C PRO A 298 8.47 29.52 6.16
N LEU A 299 7.27 29.62 5.55
CA LEU A 299 6.72 30.83 4.92
C LEU A 299 5.66 31.52 5.79
N GLY A 300 5.72 31.37 7.11
CA GLY A 300 4.76 32.00 8.03
C GLY A 300 3.31 31.53 7.82
N GLY A 301 3.13 30.28 7.39
CA GLY A 301 1.81 29.69 7.12
C GLY A 301 1.25 29.93 5.71
N ALA A 302 1.94 30.69 4.85
CA ALA A 302 1.50 30.90 3.48
C ALA A 302 1.45 29.57 2.70
N ILE A 303 0.44 29.43 1.83
CA ILE A 303 0.27 28.22 1.03
C ILE A 303 0.97 28.38 -0.32
N ASP A 304 2.08 27.65 -0.49
CA ASP A 304 2.82 27.56 -1.74
C ASP A 304 2.35 26.39 -2.62
N ILE A 305 3.05 26.14 -3.72
CA ILE A 305 2.71 25.09 -4.68
C ILE A 305 2.82 23.70 -4.06
N ASN A 306 3.88 23.43 -3.30
CA ASN A 306 4.10 22.11 -2.71
C ASN A 306 3.02 21.79 -1.67
N ALA A 307 2.66 22.77 -0.83
CA ALA A 307 1.57 22.64 0.13
C ALA A 307 0.22 22.43 -0.57
N ALA A 308 -0.06 23.16 -1.66
CA ALA A 308 -1.29 23.00 -2.43
C ALA A 308 -1.37 21.63 -3.14
N LEU A 309 -0.27 21.13 -3.73
CA LEU A 309 -0.21 19.79 -4.32
C LEU A 309 -0.43 18.70 -3.26
N LYS A 310 0.17 18.86 -2.08
CA LYS A 310 -0.02 17.95 -0.94
C LYS A 310 -1.47 17.91 -0.47
N ALA A 311 -2.09 19.08 -0.27
CA ALA A 311 -3.50 19.19 0.12
C ALA A 311 -4.43 18.60 -0.96
N THR A 312 -4.15 18.87 -2.24
CA THR A 312 -4.90 18.34 -3.38
C THR A 312 -4.85 16.82 -3.43
N ARG A 313 -3.67 16.21 -3.24
CA ARG A 313 -3.52 14.75 -3.23
C ARG A 313 -4.28 14.11 -2.06
N LEU A 314 -4.22 14.71 -0.87
CA LEU A 314 -5.00 14.25 0.28
C LEU A 314 -6.51 14.31 0.01
N LEU A 315 -7.02 15.44 -0.52
CA LEU A 315 -8.44 15.59 -0.85
C LEU A 315 -8.89 14.55 -1.89
N LYS A 316 -8.11 14.36 -2.97
CA LYS A 316 -8.40 13.32 -3.98
C LYS A 316 -8.44 11.92 -3.38
N LEU A 317 -7.50 11.59 -2.47
CA LEU A 317 -7.50 10.32 -1.74
C LEU A 317 -8.77 10.15 -0.88
N LEU A 318 -9.12 11.16 -0.09
CA LEU A 318 -10.29 11.11 0.78
C LEU A 318 -11.59 11.04 -0.04
N THR A 319 -11.70 11.78 -1.15
CA THR A 319 -12.82 11.71 -2.09
C THR A 319 -12.98 10.30 -2.62
N ARG A 320 -11.90 9.70 -3.11
CA ARG A 320 -11.91 8.39 -3.77
C ARG A 320 -12.13 7.21 -2.81
N THR A 321 -11.61 7.27 -1.59
CA THR A 321 -11.75 6.16 -0.61
C THR A 321 -13.04 6.24 0.19
N ARG A 322 -13.58 7.45 0.35
CA ARG A 322 -14.64 7.77 1.31
C ARG A 322 -14.31 7.38 2.75
N ALA A 323 -13.02 7.37 3.10
CA ALA A 323 -12.55 6.83 4.38
C ALA A 323 -12.98 7.69 5.58
N THR A 324 -12.86 9.02 5.49
CA THR A 324 -13.14 9.92 6.61
C THR A 324 -13.53 11.33 6.16
N HIS A 325 -13.96 12.15 7.11
CA HIS A 325 -14.10 13.61 7.00
C HIS A 325 -12.75 14.31 7.26
N LEU A 326 -12.65 15.59 6.91
CA LEU A 326 -11.44 16.38 7.10
C LEU A 326 -11.68 17.45 8.17
N ILE A 327 -10.75 17.58 9.12
CA ILE A 327 -10.66 18.72 10.01
C ILE A 327 -9.50 19.58 9.53
N SER A 328 -9.75 20.85 9.25
CA SER A 328 -8.76 21.81 8.77
C SER A 328 -8.47 22.82 9.87
N LEU A 329 -7.25 22.78 10.40
CA LEU A 329 -6.73 23.81 11.31
C LEU A 329 -6.17 24.91 10.43
N CYS A 330 -6.82 26.08 10.45
CA CYS A 330 -6.54 27.16 9.52
C CYS A 330 -5.77 28.27 10.24
N ASP A 331 -4.49 28.37 9.92
CA ASP A 331 -3.60 29.46 10.33
C ASP A 331 -2.72 29.83 9.13
N THR A 332 -3.30 30.61 8.22
CA THR A 332 -2.66 30.97 6.96
C THR A 332 -2.96 32.43 6.59
N PRO A 333 -1.95 33.19 6.11
CA PRO A 333 -2.17 34.51 5.51
C PRO A 333 -2.73 34.43 4.08
N GLY A 334 -2.91 33.22 3.54
CA GLY A 334 -3.39 32.96 2.18
C GLY A 334 -2.34 32.32 1.28
N PHE A 335 -2.57 32.41 -0.03
CA PHE A 335 -1.66 31.86 -1.04
C PHE A 335 -0.37 32.68 -1.13
N MET A 336 0.74 32.00 -1.40
CA MET A 336 1.97 32.68 -1.82
C MET A 336 1.75 33.30 -3.21
N VAL A 337 2.23 34.54 -3.37
CA VAL A 337 2.05 35.35 -4.57
C VAL A 337 3.32 36.13 -4.89
N GLY A 338 3.48 36.53 -6.14
CA GLY A 338 4.50 37.49 -6.56
C GLY A 338 5.35 37.01 -7.74
N PRO A 339 6.02 37.92 -8.47
CA PRO A 339 6.70 37.57 -9.73
C PRO A 339 7.79 36.50 -9.58
N GLU A 340 8.55 36.53 -8.48
CA GLU A 340 9.59 35.52 -8.22
C GLU A 340 8.97 34.15 -7.90
N PHE A 341 7.88 34.11 -7.15
CA PHE A 341 7.14 32.88 -6.88
C PHE A 341 6.56 32.28 -8.17
N GLU A 342 5.98 33.10 -9.05
CA GLU A 342 5.46 32.64 -10.35
C GLU A 342 6.56 32.20 -11.34
N ARG A 343 7.81 32.65 -11.15
CA ARG A 343 8.95 32.21 -11.97
C ARG A 343 9.57 30.91 -11.49
N THR A 344 9.60 30.73 -10.18
CA THR A 344 10.21 29.56 -9.52
C THR A 344 9.22 28.41 -9.33
N SER A 345 7.94 28.66 -9.61
CA SER A 345 6.88 27.68 -9.56
C SER A 345 7.09 26.50 -10.50
N THR A 346 7.00 25.29 -9.96
CA THR A 346 6.98 24.04 -10.71
C THR A 346 5.53 23.64 -11.05
N ALA A 347 5.33 22.51 -11.73
CA ALA A 347 4.00 21.90 -11.94
C ALA A 347 2.92 22.79 -12.60
N GLY A 348 3.31 23.74 -13.45
CA GLY A 348 2.36 24.60 -14.17
C GLY A 348 1.95 25.88 -13.44
N GLY A 349 2.70 26.28 -12.42
CA GLY A 349 2.51 27.57 -11.75
C GLY A 349 1.49 27.55 -10.63
N SER A 350 1.34 28.70 -9.96
CA SER A 350 0.24 28.92 -9.01
C SER A 350 -1.13 28.77 -9.71
N PHE A 351 -1.21 29.20 -10.98
CA PHE A 351 -2.41 29.21 -11.80
C PHE A 351 -3.06 27.82 -11.92
N ARG A 352 -2.32 26.80 -12.37
CA ARG A 352 -2.87 25.44 -12.49
C ARG A 352 -3.01 24.78 -11.12
N THR A 353 -2.00 24.95 -10.25
CA THR A 353 -1.95 24.25 -8.96
C THR A 353 -3.13 24.65 -8.06
N PHE A 354 -3.39 25.95 -7.90
CA PHE A 354 -4.50 26.40 -7.05
C PHE A 354 -5.86 26.13 -7.70
N GLY A 355 -5.97 26.19 -9.04
CA GLY A 355 -7.17 25.76 -9.75
C GLY A 355 -7.53 24.29 -9.51
N GLU A 356 -6.54 23.40 -9.55
CA GLU A 356 -6.72 21.99 -9.20
C GLU A 356 -7.10 21.79 -7.73
N TRP A 357 -6.50 22.57 -6.83
CA TRP A 357 -6.84 22.50 -5.41
C TRP A 357 -8.30 22.88 -5.16
N PHE A 358 -8.78 24.01 -5.71
CA PHE A 358 -10.19 24.38 -5.59
C PHE A 358 -11.13 23.31 -6.14
N THR A 359 -10.76 22.71 -7.28
CA THR A 359 -11.52 21.59 -7.86
C THR A 359 -11.58 20.40 -6.90
N ALA A 360 -10.44 20.02 -6.30
CA ALA A 360 -10.38 18.91 -5.35
C ALA A 360 -11.20 19.17 -4.07
N VAL A 361 -11.21 20.41 -3.55
CA VAL A 361 -12.05 20.80 -2.42
C VAL A 361 -13.54 20.68 -2.77
N ALA A 362 -13.92 21.18 -3.95
CA ALA A 362 -15.29 21.10 -4.45
C ALA A 362 -15.73 19.64 -4.63
N GLU A 363 -14.93 18.81 -5.32
CA GLU A 363 -15.18 17.38 -5.50
C GLU A 363 -15.33 16.65 -4.16
N PHE A 364 -14.43 16.92 -3.20
CA PHE A 364 -14.52 16.34 -1.86
C PHE A 364 -15.85 16.67 -1.21
N THR A 365 -16.25 17.94 -1.22
CA THR A 365 -17.51 18.41 -0.64
C THR A 365 -18.73 17.82 -1.33
N GLN A 366 -18.75 17.82 -2.68
CA GLN A 366 -19.83 17.24 -3.48
C GLN A 366 -19.92 15.72 -3.33
N SER A 367 -18.81 15.04 -3.01
CA SER A 367 -18.79 13.61 -2.68
C SER A 367 -19.33 13.27 -1.28
N GLY A 368 -19.86 14.26 -0.55
CA GLY A 368 -20.33 14.15 0.82
C GLY A 368 -19.23 14.30 1.88
N GLY A 369 -18.01 14.65 1.47
CA GLY A 369 -16.95 15.09 2.37
C GLY A 369 -17.36 16.37 3.10
N ARG A 370 -16.89 16.53 4.32
CA ARG A 370 -17.15 17.71 5.14
C ARG A 370 -15.82 18.21 5.67
N VAL A 371 -15.65 19.54 5.66
CA VAL A 371 -14.48 20.22 6.18
C VAL A 371 -14.94 21.07 7.35
N ALA A 372 -14.45 20.78 8.55
CA ALA A 372 -14.60 21.66 9.70
C ALA A 372 -13.35 22.55 9.78
N GLY A 373 -13.53 23.86 9.59
CA GLY A 373 -12.46 24.84 9.70
C GLY A 373 -12.36 25.39 11.12
N LEU A 374 -11.15 25.41 11.68
CA LEU A 374 -10.86 26.06 12.96
C LEU A 374 -9.87 27.21 12.72
N PRO A 375 -10.35 28.43 12.47
CA PRO A 375 -9.49 29.59 12.25
C PRO A 375 -8.91 30.09 13.59
N ALA A 376 -7.60 30.24 13.65
CA ALA A 376 -6.91 30.83 14.80
C ALA A 376 -6.71 32.33 14.59
N GLY A 377 -7.72 33.16 14.89
CA GLY A 377 -7.53 34.62 15.00
C GLY A 377 -8.42 35.46 14.10
N SER A 378 -7.81 36.33 13.28
CA SER A 378 -8.53 37.32 12.47
C SER A 378 -8.74 36.83 11.04
N LEU A 379 -9.96 37.01 10.53
CA LEU A 379 -10.33 36.66 9.16
C LEU A 379 -10.37 37.90 8.27
N GLY A 380 -10.05 37.70 7.00
CA GLY A 380 -10.11 38.72 5.96
C GLY A 380 -9.88 38.10 4.58
N PRO A 381 -10.24 38.81 3.50
CA PRO A 381 -10.04 38.32 2.13
C PRO A 381 -8.56 38.23 1.71
N MET A 382 -7.68 38.89 2.46
CA MET A 382 -6.22 38.91 2.31
C MET A 382 -5.60 39.39 3.64
N SER A 383 -4.27 39.56 3.68
CA SER A 383 -3.64 40.22 4.83
C SER A 383 -4.26 41.60 5.07
N LEU A 384 -4.57 41.90 6.33
CA LEU A 384 -5.25 43.15 6.70
C LEU A 384 -4.35 44.36 6.41
N GLU A 385 -3.03 44.18 6.51
CA GLU A 385 -2.01 45.13 6.07
C GLU A 385 -2.10 45.41 4.57
N GLY A 386 -2.25 44.36 3.76
CA GLY A 386 -2.45 44.49 2.31
C GLY A 386 -3.76 45.20 1.98
N ALA A 387 -4.83 44.88 2.71
CA ALA A 387 -6.13 45.52 2.54
C ALA A 387 -6.08 47.03 2.85
N VAL A 388 -5.36 47.47 3.89
CA VAL A 388 -5.10 48.89 4.17
C VAL A 388 -4.31 49.53 3.03
N GLN A 389 -3.20 48.92 2.61
CA GLN A 389 -2.39 49.50 1.54
C GLN A 389 -3.17 49.68 0.23
N LEU A 390 -4.11 48.78 -0.07
CA LEU A 390 -4.99 48.88 -1.24
C LEU A 390 -6.11 49.92 -1.06
N SER A 391 -6.87 49.82 0.03
CA SER A 391 -8.05 50.66 0.28
C SER A 391 -7.69 52.12 0.58
N THR A 392 -6.60 52.35 1.30
CA THR A 392 -6.18 53.67 1.78
C THR A 392 -5.07 54.28 0.91
N LYS A 393 -4.65 53.63 -0.19
CA LYS A 393 -3.55 54.05 -1.08
C LYS A 393 -3.59 55.54 -1.45
N LYS A 394 -4.76 56.01 -1.88
CA LYS A 394 -4.96 57.40 -2.34
C LYS A 394 -4.94 58.41 -1.19
N GLN A 395 -5.32 58.01 0.02
CA GLN A 395 -5.28 58.87 1.20
C GLN A 395 -3.86 58.93 1.77
N LEU A 396 -3.18 57.79 1.87
CA LEU A 396 -1.79 57.70 2.33
C LEU A 396 -0.83 58.45 1.40
N ALA A 397 -1.08 58.45 0.08
CA ALA A 397 -0.28 59.21 -0.88
C ALA A 397 -0.36 60.73 -0.74
N LYS A 398 -1.39 61.26 -0.04
CA LYS A 398 -1.55 62.70 0.21
C LYS A 398 -0.80 63.19 1.44
N ILE A 399 -0.27 62.28 2.26
CA ILE A 399 0.47 62.60 3.48
C ILE A 399 1.95 62.75 3.11
N GLU A 400 2.52 63.94 3.29
CA GLU A 400 3.92 64.24 2.93
C GLU A 400 4.91 63.63 3.94
N SER A 401 4.57 63.64 5.24
CA SER A 401 5.39 63.07 6.29
C SER A 401 5.36 61.54 6.27
N GLU A 402 6.53 60.91 6.18
CA GLU A 402 6.65 59.46 6.21
C GLU A 402 6.24 58.86 7.56
N GLN A 403 6.53 59.56 8.65
CA GLN A 403 6.12 59.17 10.00
C GLN A 403 4.59 59.21 10.17
N GLU A 404 3.96 60.30 9.73
CA GLU A 404 2.50 60.46 9.81
C GLU A 404 1.77 59.44 8.92
N ARG A 405 2.31 59.17 7.73
CA ARG A 405 1.78 58.14 6.82
C ARG A 405 1.82 56.76 7.46
N LYS A 406 2.90 56.44 8.17
CA LYS A 406 3.06 55.17 8.89
C LYS A 406 2.06 55.06 10.04
N GLU A 407 1.91 56.09 10.86
CA GLU A 407 0.95 56.10 11.98
C GLU A 407 -0.51 55.96 11.51
N VAL A 408 -0.89 56.64 10.44
CA VAL A 408 -2.24 56.50 9.85
C VAL A 408 -2.47 55.11 9.30
N ALA A 409 -1.47 54.51 8.64
CA ALA A 409 -1.56 53.15 8.13
C ALA A 409 -1.67 52.13 9.27
N GLU A 410 -0.84 52.23 10.31
CA GLU A 410 -0.89 51.34 11.48
C GLU A 410 -2.24 51.41 12.19
N LYS A 411 -2.79 52.62 12.37
CA LYS A 411 -4.11 52.81 12.98
C LYS A 411 -5.23 52.21 12.13
N ALA A 412 -5.16 52.34 10.80
CA ALA A 412 -6.12 51.72 9.89
C ALA A 412 -6.03 50.19 9.94
N VAL A 413 -4.82 49.63 10.06
CA VAL A 413 -4.60 48.19 10.24
C VAL A 413 -5.23 47.73 11.55
N GLU A 414 -4.99 48.43 12.66
CA GLU A 414 -5.54 48.08 13.97
C GLU A 414 -7.07 48.04 13.97
N GLU A 415 -7.73 49.01 13.32
CA GLU A 415 -9.19 49.03 13.18
C GLU A 415 -9.72 47.87 12.33
N LEU A 416 -9.03 47.52 11.24
CA LEU A 416 -9.36 46.32 10.45
C LEU A 416 -9.15 45.03 11.25
N TYR A 417 -8.10 44.94 12.07
CA TYR A 417 -7.91 43.81 12.98
C TYR A 417 -9.01 43.71 14.02
N LYS A 418 -9.51 44.84 14.55
CA LYS A 418 -10.68 44.84 15.44
C LYS A 418 -11.91 44.31 14.73
N GLY A 419 -12.20 44.77 13.50
CA GLY A 419 -13.33 44.27 12.71
C GLY A 419 -13.20 42.79 12.33
N GLY A 420 -11.99 42.35 11.98
CA GLY A 420 -11.69 40.99 11.52
C GLY A 420 -11.52 39.95 12.62
N ARG A 421 -11.62 40.29 13.92
CA ARG A 421 -11.54 39.30 15.00
C ARG A 421 -12.62 38.24 14.82
N ALA A 422 -12.28 36.96 15.05
CA ALA A 422 -13.24 35.85 14.94
C ALA A 422 -14.59 36.14 15.64
N ILE A 423 -14.59 36.74 16.83
CA ILE A 423 -15.83 37.06 17.55
C ILE A 423 -16.73 38.04 16.79
N ASN A 424 -16.13 39.03 16.13
CA ASN A 424 -16.86 40.01 15.35
C ASN A 424 -17.30 39.43 14.01
N VAL A 425 -16.46 38.63 13.36
CA VAL A 425 -16.81 37.93 12.12
C VAL A 425 -17.96 36.95 12.35
N ALA A 426 -17.91 36.17 13.45
CA ALA A 426 -19.00 35.28 13.86
C ALA A 426 -20.28 36.06 14.15
N ALA A 427 -20.20 37.11 14.98
CA ALA A 427 -21.38 37.85 15.42
C ALA A 427 -22.02 38.74 14.35
N SER A 428 -21.23 39.31 13.43
CA SER A 428 -21.71 40.34 12.50
C SER A 428 -21.83 39.88 11.05
N MET A 429 -21.08 38.86 10.63
CA MET A 429 -21.04 38.40 9.23
C MET A 429 -21.53 36.96 9.03
N ALA A 430 -21.59 36.17 10.11
CA ALA A 430 -21.95 34.75 10.06
C ALA A 430 -21.12 33.94 9.04
N GLU A 431 -19.87 34.36 8.78
CA GLU A 431 -18.93 33.65 7.91
C GLU A 431 -18.30 32.43 8.61
N ILE A 432 -18.32 32.42 9.95
CA ILE A 432 -17.98 31.28 10.79
C ILE A 432 -19.12 31.02 11.78
N ASP A 433 -19.40 29.75 12.06
CA ASP A 433 -20.55 29.36 12.88
C ASP A 433 -20.40 29.74 14.36
N THR A 434 -19.18 29.67 14.90
CA THR A 434 -18.89 29.94 16.32
C THR A 434 -17.41 30.25 16.56
N VAL A 435 -17.11 30.77 17.74
CA VAL A 435 -15.75 30.88 18.30
C VAL A 435 -15.65 29.93 19.49
N LEU A 436 -14.59 29.14 19.56
CA LEU A 436 -14.39 28.14 20.61
C LEU A 436 -13.27 28.56 21.56
N ASP A 437 -13.41 28.19 22.84
CA ASP A 437 -12.24 28.08 23.72
C ASP A 437 -11.35 26.94 23.17
N PRO A 438 -10.05 27.17 22.94
CA PRO A 438 -9.13 26.12 22.51
C PRO A 438 -9.22 24.83 23.34
N ALA A 439 -9.47 24.92 24.65
CA ALA A 439 -9.61 23.76 25.53
C ALA A 439 -10.85 22.89 25.21
N GLU A 440 -11.92 23.48 24.67
CA GLU A 440 -13.16 22.80 24.33
C GLU A 440 -13.14 22.17 22.93
N THR A 441 -12.15 22.53 22.11
CA THR A 441 -12.03 22.11 20.69
C THR A 441 -12.23 20.61 20.50
N ARG A 442 -11.61 19.78 21.35
CA ARG A 442 -11.66 18.32 21.21
C ARG A 442 -13.05 17.76 21.49
N GLU A 443 -13.72 18.26 22.52
CA GLU A 443 -15.08 17.84 22.87
C GLU A 443 -16.07 18.26 21.78
N TRP A 444 -15.96 19.52 21.31
CA TRP A 444 -16.79 20.04 20.25
C TRP A 444 -16.61 19.26 18.94
N LEU A 445 -15.37 19.00 18.53
CA LEU A 445 -15.08 18.17 17.34
C LEU A 445 -15.64 16.75 17.48
N GLY A 446 -15.58 16.15 18.68
CA GLY A 446 -16.16 14.84 18.94
C GLY A 446 -17.67 14.81 18.64
N LYS A 447 -18.39 15.83 19.10
CA LYS A 447 -19.83 16.00 18.82
C LYS A 447 -20.07 16.28 17.34
N VAL A 448 -19.29 17.15 16.70
CA VAL A 448 -19.45 17.45 15.26
C VAL A 448 -19.21 16.23 14.39
N VAL A 449 -18.15 15.46 14.64
CA VAL A 449 -17.87 14.24 13.88
C VAL A 449 -18.95 13.18 14.11
N GLY A 450 -19.39 12.99 15.36
CA GLY A 450 -20.40 12.00 15.71
C GLY A 450 -21.81 12.34 15.21
N ASP A 451 -22.26 13.57 15.46
CA ASP A 451 -23.66 13.96 15.35
C ASP A 451 -23.97 14.74 14.06
N VAL A 452 -23.00 15.50 13.53
CA VAL A 452 -23.21 16.40 12.38
C VAL A 452 -22.68 15.82 11.08
N LEU A 453 -21.41 15.39 11.08
CA LEU A 453 -20.79 14.85 9.87
C LEU A 453 -21.29 13.43 9.57
N GLY A 454 -21.61 12.68 10.64
CA GLY A 454 -22.02 11.28 10.57
C GLY A 454 -20.87 10.34 10.14
N THR A 455 -21.14 9.04 10.11
CA THR A 455 -20.14 8.07 9.66
C THR A 455 -20.04 8.02 8.14
N ARG A 456 -18.87 8.33 7.59
CA ARG A 456 -18.56 8.04 6.19
C ARG A 456 -18.29 6.55 6.01
N ARG A 457 -18.90 5.95 5.00
CA ARG A 457 -18.67 4.53 4.65
C ARG A 457 -17.64 4.46 3.53
N ALA A 458 -16.52 3.79 3.82
CA ALA A 458 -15.52 3.46 2.82
C ALA A 458 -16.16 2.72 1.63
N MET A 459 -15.73 3.05 0.41
CA MET A 459 -16.27 2.39 -0.80
C MET A 459 -15.79 0.95 -0.94
N PHE A 460 -14.64 0.62 -0.35
CA PHE A 460 -14.14 -0.75 -0.34
C PHE A 460 -14.83 -1.55 0.75
N ARG A 461 -15.59 -2.59 0.36
CA ARG A 461 -16.14 -3.57 1.30
C ARG A 461 -15.10 -4.66 1.53
N VAL A 462 -14.50 -4.69 2.71
CA VAL A 462 -13.81 -5.90 3.18
C VAL A 462 -14.89 -6.93 3.47
N ARG A 463 -14.81 -8.11 2.85
CA ARG A 463 -15.68 -9.23 3.19
C ARG A 463 -15.26 -9.66 4.59
N ARG A 464 -15.99 -9.21 5.63
CA ARG A 464 -15.76 -9.73 6.98
C ARG A 464 -15.94 -11.24 6.93
N ASP A 465 -14.96 -11.97 7.46
CA ASP A 465 -15.21 -13.35 7.85
C ASP A 465 -16.41 -13.33 8.81
N ARG A 466 -17.36 -14.22 8.53
CA ARG A 466 -18.45 -14.48 9.48
C ARG A 466 -17.82 -15.18 10.67
N GLU A 467 -17.28 -14.43 11.62
CA GLU A 467 -17.07 -14.95 12.96
C GLU A 467 -18.44 -15.26 13.58
N GLY A 468 -18.61 -16.50 14.05
CA GLY A 468 -19.72 -16.88 14.93
C GLY A 468 -20.97 -17.39 14.23
N GLY A 469 -20.90 -18.60 13.69
CA GLY A 469 -22.07 -19.38 13.35
C GLY A 469 -21.75 -20.86 13.40
N SER A 470 -21.68 -21.44 14.60
CA SER A 470 -21.77 -22.90 14.73
C SER A 470 -23.04 -23.38 14.04
N ARG A 471 -22.90 -24.31 13.10
CA ARG A 471 -23.91 -25.21 12.51
C ARG A 471 -23.17 -25.96 11.40
N LEU A 472 -23.05 -27.28 11.35
CA LEU A 472 -23.53 -28.41 12.14
C LEU A 472 -22.47 -29.51 12.01
#